data_AF-A0A251V4Q6-F1
#
_entry.id   AF-A0A251V4Q6-F1
#
_cell.length_a   1.000
_cell.length_b   1.000
_cell.length_c   1.000
_cell.angle_alpha   90.00
_cell.angle_beta   90.00
_cell.angle_gamma   90.00
#
_symmetry.space_group_name_H-M   'P 1'
#
loop_
_entity.id
_entity.type
_entity.pdbx_description
1 polymer ?
#
loop_
_entity_poly.entity_id
_entity_poly.type
_entity_poly.pdbx_seq_one_letter_code
_entity_poly.pdbx_strand_id
1 'polypeptide(L)'
;MKQSMKTDKLLVSSRGTHSSTSFCSLNLDSPPTVVELETPFDTTRFPDVLGTCHGLVCLSDMPFDRFIVLWNPATRKYKVISTPIVYPLGSSVLIVIDQVGYDHVNDDYKVVRLIQTGAGVRLNRKFLFTV
;
A
#
# COMPACT_ATOMS: atom_id res chain seq x y z
N MET A 1 26.82 13.74 13.95
CA MET A 1 25.44 13.23 14.13
C MET A 1 24.48 14.31 13.68
N LYS A 2 23.74 14.10 12.58
CA LYS A 2 22.64 15.02 12.21
C LYS A 2 21.46 14.68 13.12
N GLN A 3 21.11 15.61 13.99
CA GLN A 3 19.93 15.52 14.84
C GLN A 3 18.72 15.47 13.91
N SER A 4 18.03 14.33 13.86
CA SER A 4 16.74 14.24 13.20
C SER A 4 15.79 15.12 14.01
N MET A 5 15.40 16.28 13.47
CA MET A 5 14.33 17.08 14.05
C MET A 5 13.07 16.22 14.01
N LYS A 6 12.67 15.70 15.17
CA LYS A 6 11.52 14.84 15.35
C LYS A 6 10.30 15.73 15.19
N THR A 7 9.78 15.82 13.97
CA THR A 7 8.46 16.42 13.71
C THR A 7 7.48 15.27 13.71
N ASP A 8 6.50 15.33 14.61
CA ASP A 8 5.45 14.33 14.71
C ASP A 8 4.44 14.57 13.58
N LYS A 9 4.79 14.05 12.39
CA LYS A 9 3.94 14.09 11.19
C LYS A 9 3.26 12.75 11.00
N LEU A 10 1.93 12.77 10.93
CA LEU A 10 1.12 11.61 10.61
C LEU A 10 0.62 11.70 9.18
N LEU A 11 0.70 10.59 8.45
CA LEU A 11 -0.02 10.44 7.19
C LEU A 11 -1.43 9.94 7.49
N VAL A 12 -2.43 10.65 6.99
CA VAL A 12 -3.84 10.29 7.11
C VAL A 12 -4.38 10.03 5.72
N SER A 13 -5.06 8.90 5.54
CA SER A 13 -5.83 8.59 4.33
C SER A 13 -7.31 8.70 4.64
N SER A 14 -8.07 9.35 3.75
CA SER A 14 -9.53 9.39 3.84
C SER A 14 -10.16 8.86 2.54
N ARG A 15 -11.28 8.15 2.66
CA ARG A 15 -12.05 7.65 1.52
C ARG A 15 -13.22 8.57 1.26
N GLY A 16 -13.28 9.13 0.05
CA GLY A 16 -14.38 9.98 -0.42
C GLY A 16 -15.60 9.19 -0.89
N THR A 17 -16.68 9.92 -1.21
CA THR A 17 -17.98 9.39 -1.64
C THR A 17 -17.95 8.67 -3.00
N HIS A 18 -16.90 8.87 -3.81
CA HIS A 18 -16.72 8.27 -5.13
C HIS A 18 -15.62 7.19 -5.18
N SER A 19 -15.31 6.54 -4.05
CA SER A 19 -14.20 5.58 -3.92
C SER A 19 -12.81 6.15 -4.20
N SER A 20 -12.67 7.47 -4.25
CA SER A 20 -11.37 8.13 -4.31
C SER A 20 -10.73 8.15 -2.93
N THR A 21 -9.44 7.85 -2.87
CA THR A 21 -8.63 8.01 -1.66
C THR A 21 -7.87 9.33 -1.72
N SER A 22 -7.99 10.16 -0.69
CA SER A 22 -7.13 11.34 -0.51
C SER A 22 -6.16 11.11 0.64
N PHE A 23 -5.02 11.78 0.58
CA PHE A 23 -3.97 11.68 1.58
C PHE A 23 -3.62 13.07 2.10
N CYS A 24 -3.42 13.20 3.40
CA CYS A 24 -2.94 14.43 4.01
C CYS A 24 -1.85 14.15 5.05
N SER A 25 -0.94 15.11 5.19
CA SER A 25 0.04 15.16 6.26
C SER A 25 -0.55 16.00 7.39
N LEU A 26 -0.75 15.39 8.55
CA LEU A 26 -1.11 16.06 9.79
C LEU A 26 0.17 16.34 10.58
N ASN A 27 0.50 17.61 10.76
CA ASN A 27 1.53 18.03 11.69
C ASN A 27 0.89 18.28 13.06
N LEU A 28 1.39 17.60 14.09
CA LEU A 28 0.89 17.68 15.46
C LEU A 28 1.55 18.79 16.30
N ASP A 29 2.49 19.55 15.73
CA ASP A 29 3.01 20.77 16.35
C ASP A 29 1.86 21.72 16.72
N SER A 30 2.00 22.53 17.78
CA SER A 30 0.94 23.44 18.22
C SER A 30 0.98 24.78 17.46
N PRO A 31 -0.07 25.22 16.74
CA PRO A 31 -1.35 24.53 16.50
C PRO A 31 -1.25 23.47 15.39
N PRO A 32 -2.05 22.38 15.46
CA PRO A 32 -1.97 21.31 14.47
C PRO A 32 -2.33 21.84 13.08
N THR A 33 -1.57 21.41 12.08
CA THR A 33 -1.79 21.82 10.68
C THR A 33 -1.99 20.60 9.80
N VAL A 34 -2.87 20.72 8.81
CA VAL A 34 -3.17 19.67 7.84
C VAL A 34 -2.76 20.17 6.47
N VAL A 35 -1.99 19.37 5.75
CA VAL A 35 -1.58 19.65 4.37
C VAL A 35 -2.04 18.50 3.49
N GLU A 36 -2.90 18.77 2.54
CA GLU A 36 -3.29 17.78 1.53
C GLU A 36 -2.08 17.42 0.65
N LEU A 37 -1.92 16.14 0.38
CA LEU A 37 -0.82 15.61 -0.40
C LEU A 37 -1.29 15.34 -1.82
N GLU A 38 -0.64 16.00 -2.76
CA GLU A 38 -0.81 15.70 -4.18
C GLU A 38 -0.27 14.29 -4.47
N THR A 39 -1.09 13.50 -5.14
CA THR A 39 -0.74 12.15 -5.55
C THR A 39 -0.32 12.15 -7.02
N PRO A 40 0.82 11.52 -7.36
CA PRO A 40 1.32 11.46 -8.75
C PRO A 40 0.62 10.38 -9.60
N PHE A 41 -0.53 9.88 -9.15
CA PHE A 41 -1.31 8.80 -9.76
C PHE A 41 -2.81 8.99 -9.51
N ASP A 42 -3.63 8.33 -10.33
CA ASP A 42 -5.10 8.42 -10.27
C ASP A 42 -5.67 7.64 -9.08
N THR A 43 -5.97 8.33 -7.97
CA THR A 43 -6.52 7.73 -6.75
C THR A 43 -7.94 7.18 -6.89
N THR A 44 -8.65 7.47 -7.99
CA THR A 44 -9.97 6.87 -8.24
C THR A 44 -9.86 5.38 -8.58
N ARG A 45 -8.67 4.92 -8.98
CA ARG A 45 -8.38 3.52 -9.27
C ARG A 45 -7.86 2.76 -8.05
N PHE A 46 -7.49 3.44 -6.97
CA PHE A 46 -6.80 2.85 -5.82
C PHE A 46 -7.53 3.13 -4.50
N PRO A 47 -8.61 2.37 -4.21
CA PRO A 47 -9.35 2.62 -2.99
C PRO A 47 -8.61 2.12 -1.73
N ASP A 48 -7.73 1.11 -1.84
CA ASP A 48 -7.25 0.37 -0.68
C ASP A 48 -5.79 0.67 -0.31
N VAL A 49 -5.59 1.13 0.93
CA VAL A 49 -4.27 1.17 1.59
C VAL A 49 -4.00 -0.20 2.21
N LEU A 50 -3.00 -0.90 1.70
CA LEU A 50 -2.60 -2.23 2.18
C LEU A 50 -1.73 -2.15 3.43
N GLY A 51 -0.93 -1.09 3.54
CA GLY A 51 -0.05 -0.86 4.67
C GLY A 51 1.05 0.15 4.36
N THR A 52 1.94 0.34 5.34
CA THR A 52 3.10 1.21 5.21
C THR A 52 4.39 0.49 5.62
N CYS A 53 5.51 0.86 5.02
CA CYS A 53 6.83 0.33 5.35
C CYS A 53 7.90 1.38 5.08
N HIS A 54 8.68 1.79 6.10
CA HIS A 54 9.75 2.81 5.98
C HIS A 54 9.31 4.10 5.27
N GLY A 55 8.09 4.57 5.55
CA GLY A 55 7.53 5.77 4.93
C GLY A 55 7.00 5.57 3.51
N LEU A 56 7.07 4.36 2.96
CA LEU A 56 6.31 3.97 1.78
C LEU A 56 4.88 3.60 2.14
N VAL A 57 3.96 3.88 1.24
CA VAL A 57 2.54 3.53 1.28
C VAL A 57 2.28 2.52 0.18
N CYS A 58 1.68 1.38 0.52
CA CYS A 58 1.30 0.36 -0.44
C CYS A 58 -0.20 0.45 -0.73
N LEU A 59 -0.56 0.59 -2.00
CA LEU A 59 -1.93 0.74 -2.49
C LEU A 59 -2.27 -0.35 -3.49
N SER A 60 -3.55 -0.74 -3.58
CA SER A 60 -4.04 -1.69 -4.60
C SER A 60 -5.30 -1.19 -5.29
N ASP A 61 -5.52 -1.67 -6.52
CA ASP A 61 -6.71 -1.38 -7.32
C ASP A 61 -7.85 -2.36 -7.05
N MET A 62 -8.17 -2.58 -5.77
CA MET A 62 -9.27 -3.44 -5.37
C MET A 62 -10.61 -2.98 -5.96
N PRO A 63 -11.50 -3.92 -6.31
CA PRO A 63 -11.38 -5.37 -6.19
C PRO A 63 -10.70 -6.05 -7.41
N PHE A 64 -10.11 -5.28 -8.32
CA PHE A 64 -9.57 -5.82 -9.57
C PHE A 64 -8.22 -6.50 -9.37
N ASP A 65 -7.44 -6.09 -8.36
CA ASP A 65 -6.21 -6.76 -7.95
C ASP A 65 -5.12 -6.84 -9.02
N ARG A 66 -5.13 -5.95 -10.03
CA ARG A 66 -4.31 -5.98 -11.24
C ARG A 66 -2.93 -5.34 -11.06
N PHE A 67 -2.79 -4.43 -10.11
CA PHE A 67 -1.51 -3.80 -9.83
C PHE A 67 -1.44 -3.26 -8.39
N ILE A 68 -0.20 -3.16 -7.92
CA ILE A 68 0.16 -2.59 -6.64
C ILE A 68 0.96 -1.32 -6.89
N VAL A 69 0.71 -0.28 -6.10
CA VAL A 69 1.48 0.95 -6.11
C VAL A 69 2.22 1.10 -4.80
N LEU A 70 3.54 1.24 -4.89
CA LEU A 70 4.38 1.70 -3.80
C LEU A 70 4.64 3.19 -3.99
N TRP A 71 4.11 3.99 -3.08
CA TRP A 71 4.22 5.44 -3.12
C TRP A 71 5.06 5.94 -1.95
N ASN A 72 6.00 6.85 -2.23
CA ASN A 72 6.72 7.61 -1.22
C ASN A 72 6.13 9.04 -1.20
N PRO A 73 5.32 9.40 -0.19
CA PRO A 73 4.71 10.72 -0.09
C PRO A 73 5.73 11.85 0.05
N ALA A 74 6.85 11.59 0.74
CA ALA A 74 7.89 12.59 0.99
C ALA A 74 8.66 12.98 -0.28
N THR A 75 8.83 12.03 -1.22
CA THR A 75 9.53 12.29 -2.50
C THR A 75 8.59 12.44 -3.68
N ARG A 76 7.28 12.21 -3.48
CA ARG A 76 6.25 12.20 -4.53
C ARG A 76 6.55 11.23 -5.68
N LYS A 77 7.37 10.20 -5.41
CA LYS A 77 7.69 9.14 -6.37
C LYS A 77 6.84 7.92 -6.07
N TYR A 78 6.51 7.18 -7.12
CA TYR A 78 5.79 5.92 -7.00
C TYR A 78 6.31 4.90 -8.00
N LYS A 79 6.04 3.64 -7.71
CA LYS A 79 6.31 2.51 -8.59
C LYS A 79 5.06 1.64 -8.69
N VAL A 80 4.69 1.29 -9.92
CA VAL A 80 3.58 0.39 -10.21
C VAL A 80 4.16 -1.00 -10.47
N ILE A 81 3.55 -2.00 -9.86
CA ILE A 81 3.95 -3.40 -9.98
C ILE A 81 2.71 -4.15 -10.48
N SER A 82 2.79 -4.69 -11.69
CA SER A 82 1.73 -5.56 -12.21
C SER A 82 1.67 -6.82 -11.36
N THR A 83 0.48 -7.14 -10.88
CA THR A 83 0.23 -8.41 -10.18
C THR A 83 -0.24 -9.43 -11.21
N PRO A 84 0.53 -10.49 -11.49
CA PRO A 84 0.03 -11.64 -12.22
C PRO A 84 -0.99 -12.33 -11.31
N ILE A 85 -2.25 -11.97 -11.47
CA ILE A 85 -3.34 -12.61 -10.76
C ILE A 85 -3.44 -14.04 -11.28
N VAL A 86 -2.98 -15.01 -10.49
CA VAL A 86 -3.23 -16.42 -10.76
C VAL A 86 -4.14 -16.95 -9.67
N TYR A 87 -5.43 -16.69 -9.80
CA TYR A 87 -6.43 -17.43 -9.02
C TYR A 87 -6.49 -18.87 -9.56
N PRO A 88 -6.48 -19.89 -8.69
CA PRO A 88 -6.72 -21.25 -9.13
C PRO A 88 -8.09 -21.32 -9.84
N LEU A 89 -8.12 -21.83 -11.08
CA LEU A 89 -9.37 -22.02 -11.81
C LEU A 89 -10.35 -22.85 -10.97
N GLY A 90 -11.60 -22.40 -10.88
CA GLY A 90 -12.66 -23.09 -10.13
C GLY A 90 -12.60 -22.92 -8.60
N SER A 91 -11.70 -22.08 -8.07
CA SER A 91 -11.68 -21.76 -6.64
C SER A 91 -12.51 -20.50 -6.33
N SER A 92 -13.37 -20.59 -5.32
CA SER A 92 -13.97 -19.42 -4.69
C SER A 92 -12.94 -18.79 -3.76
N VAL A 93 -12.36 -17.67 -4.18
CA VAL A 93 -11.49 -16.85 -3.33
C VAL A 93 -12.36 -16.25 -2.23
N LEU A 94 -12.00 -16.52 -0.98
CA LEU A 94 -12.71 -16.03 0.19
C LEU A 94 -12.06 -14.77 0.76
N ILE A 95 -10.71 -14.75 0.83
CA ILE A 95 -9.94 -13.66 1.42
C ILE A 95 -8.64 -13.48 0.63
N VAL A 96 -8.30 -12.22 0.33
CA VAL A 96 -6.98 -11.80 -0.14
C VAL A 96 -6.41 -10.83 0.89
N ILE A 97 -5.19 -11.10 1.37
CA ILE A 97 -4.46 -10.20 2.26
C ILE A 97 -3.15 -9.84 1.57
N ASP A 98 -2.96 -8.56 1.26
CA ASP A 98 -1.69 -8.03 0.78
C ASP A 98 -0.98 -7.26 1.88
N GLN A 99 0.34 -7.46 1.99
CA GLN A 99 1.19 -6.78 2.96
C GLN A 99 2.53 -6.41 2.34
N VAL A 100 3.02 -5.21 2.67
CA VAL A 100 4.35 -4.73 2.28
C VAL A 100 5.35 -4.93 3.41
N GLY A 101 6.57 -5.32 3.08
CA GLY A 101 7.67 -5.45 4.03
C GLY A 101 9.02 -5.13 3.40
N TYR A 102 10.00 -4.82 4.25
CA TYR A 102 11.38 -4.59 3.82
C TYR A 102 12.21 -5.86 4.03
N ASP A 103 12.86 -6.31 2.97
CA ASP A 103 13.83 -7.40 3.00
C ASP A 103 15.24 -6.82 3.14
N HIS A 104 15.69 -6.75 4.38
CA HIS A 104 17.01 -6.24 4.76
C HIS A 104 18.18 -7.02 4.14
N VAL A 105 17.99 -8.28 3.71
CA VAL A 105 19.08 -9.08 3.11
C VAL A 105 19.36 -8.61 1.68
N ASN A 106 18.31 -8.24 0.96
CA ASN A 106 18.39 -7.85 -0.45
C ASN A 106 18.26 -6.33 -0.66
N ASP A 107 18.13 -5.56 0.42
CA ASP A 107 17.84 -4.12 0.41
C ASP A 107 16.66 -3.76 -0.50
N ASP A 108 15.59 -4.54 -0.39
CA ASP A 108 14.46 -4.46 -1.31
C ASP A 108 13.13 -4.47 -0.57
N TYR A 109 12.13 -3.83 -1.15
CA TYR A 109 10.76 -3.88 -0.64
C TYR A 109 10.03 -5.02 -1.30
N LYS A 110 9.23 -5.73 -0.53
CA LYS A 110 8.53 -6.91 -1.01
C LYS A 110 7.07 -6.84 -0.63
N VAL A 111 6.21 -7.21 -1.56
CA VAL A 111 4.78 -7.36 -1.30
C VAL A 111 4.45 -8.84 -1.27
N VAL A 112 3.76 -9.26 -0.21
CA VAL A 112 3.31 -10.63 0.02
C VAL A 112 1.80 -10.65 -0.07
N ARG A 113 1.26 -11.54 -0.91
CA ARG A 113 -0.16 -11.84 -1.05
C ARG A 113 -0.49 -13.18 -0.42
N LEU A 114 -1.48 -13.22 0.46
CA LEU A 114 -2.06 -14.44 1.03
C LEU A 114 -3.47 -14.63 0.47
N ILE A 115 -3.76 -15.82 -0.05
CA ILE A 115 -5.07 -16.14 -0.67
C ILE A 115 -5.70 -17.31 0.08
N GLN A 116 -6.90 -17.10 0.62
CA GLN A 116 -7.73 -18.15 1.19
C GLN A 116 -8.84 -18.54 0.21
N THR A 117 -9.06 -19.85 0.04
CA THR A 117 -10.10 -20.39 -0.85
C THR A 117 -11.07 -21.29 -0.07
N GLY A 118 -12.26 -21.55 -0.64
CA GLY A 118 -13.28 -22.41 -0.01
C GLY A 118 -12.85 -23.85 0.35
N ALA A 119 -11.75 -24.35 -0.21
CA ALA A 119 -11.19 -25.68 0.09
C ALA A 119 -10.33 -25.74 1.37
N GLY A 120 -10.33 -24.67 2.19
CA GLY A 120 -9.56 -24.53 3.43
C GLY A 120 -8.45 -23.47 3.37
N VAL A 121 -7.83 -23.17 4.51
CA VAL A 121 -6.64 -22.28 4.58
C VAL A 121 -5.44 -23.08 4.09
N ARG A 122 -5.00 -22.84 2.86
CA ARG A 122 -3.69 -23.25 2.38
C ARG A 122 -2.86 -21.99 2.19
N LEU A 123 -1.61 -22.00 2.68
CA LEU A 123 -0.58 -21.02 2.34
C LEU A 123 -0.19 -21.23 0.87
N ASN A 124 -1.14 -20.99 -0.03
CA ASN A 124 -0.95 -21.19 -1.44
C ASN A 124 -0.31 -19.92 -1.99
N ARG A 125 1.01 -20.00 -2.09
CA ARG A 125 1.89 -19.12 -2.86
C ARG A 125 2.19 -17.79 -2.18
N LYS A 126 3.39 -17.71 -1.61
CA LYS A 126 4.07 -16.44 -1.37
C LYS A 126 4.46 -15.88 -2.73
N PHE A 127 3.63 -15.00 -3.30
CA PHE A 127 4.12 -14.15 -4.38
C PHE A 127 5.02 -13.12 -3.72
N LEU A 128 6.30 -13.18 -4.05
CA LEU A 128 7.30 -12.21 -3.61
C LEU A 128 7.48 -11.22 -4.74
N PHE A 129 6.75 -10.12 -4.71
CA PHE A 129 7.01 -9.04 -5.65
C PHE A 129 8.21 -8.26 -5.14
N THR A 130 9.37 -8.50 -5.75
CA THR A 130 10.61 -7.71 -5.56
C THR A 130 10.41 -6.39 -6.28
N VAL A 131 10.78 -5.27 -5.65
CA VAL A 131 10.55 -3.93 -6.19
C VAL A 131 11.73 -3.54 -7.04
#